data_AF-A0A2G8LRJ2-F1
#
_entry.id   AF-A0A2G8LRJ2-F1
#
_cell.length_a   1.000
_cell.length_b   1.000
_cell.length_c   1.000
_cell.angle_alpha   90.00
_cell.angle_beta   90.00
_cell.angle_gamma   90.00
#
_symmetry.space_group_name_H-M   'P 1'
#
loop_
_entity.id
_entity.type
_entity.pdbx_description
1 polymer ?
#
loop_
_entity_poly.entity_id
_entity_poly.type
_entity_poly.pdbx_seq_one_letter_code
_entity_poly.pdbx_strand_id
1 'polypeptide(L)'
;MDDRKGTRKDRDNLKETFTNLGFKVRVQDDCTASEIRDILLEEMYIDFTMNVVTGLTFLASKVDHSDFDCFFCVFLTHGDDGIIYGSDGDPESFKGNGNVHSTNRTWLRLNDDVFDIFRGNNCSTLIGKPKIFIIQVSWCHYELDEAVYLTTDFQL
;
A
#
# COMPACT_ATOMS: atom_id res chain seq x y z
N MET A 1 -10.00 13.71 7.02
CA MET A 1 -10.81 12.96 6.02
C MET A 1 -11.98 12.30 6.74
N ASP A 2 -13.07 12.01 6.02
CA ASP A 2 -14.21 11.32 6.62
C ASP A 2 -13.93 9.84 6.86
N ASP A 3 -14.62 9.26 7.84
CA ASP A 3 -14.52 7.83 8.18
C ASP A 3 -15.00 6.93 7.03
N ARG A 4 -14.23 5.88 6.72
CA ARG A 4 -14.50 4.96 5.60
C ARG A 4 -15.50 3.90 6.03
N LYS A 5 -16.77 4.30 6.15
CA LYS A 5 -17.87 3.39 6.50
C LYS A 5 -17.89 2.17 5.58
N GLY A 6 -17.82 0.98 6.17
CA GLY A 6 -17.80 -0.29 5.44
C GLY A 6 -16.42 -0.90 5.24
N THR A 7 -15.33 -0.16 5.42
CA THR A 7 -13.95 -0.67 5.23
C THR A 7 -13.65 -1.93 6.07
N ARG A 8 -14.21 -2.01 7.28
CA ARG A 8 -14.07 -3.18 8.15
C ARG A 8 -14.64 -4.46 7.52
N LYS A 9 -15.74 -4.34 6.77
CA LYS A 9 -16.34 -5.47 6.06
C LYS A 9 -15.47 -5.93 4.91
N ASP A 10 -14.90 -4.99 4.13
CA ASP A 10 -13.97 -5.32 3.05
C ASP A 10 -12.72 -6.01 3.60
N ARG A 11 -12.15 -5.47 4.69
CA ARG A 11 -11.03 -6.06 5.42
C ARG A 11 -11.31 -7.48 5.90
N ASP A 12 -12.47 -7.70 6.53
CA ASP A 12 -12.83 -9.02 7.05
C ASP A 12 -13.04 -10.05 5.92
N ASN A 13 -13.70 -9.65 4.83
CA ASN A 13 -13.87 -10.47 3.63
C ASN A 13 -12.53 -10.82 2.97
N LEU A 14 -11.61 -9.84 2.86
CA LEU A 14 -10.27 -10.06 2.31
C LEU A 14 -9.49 -11.03 3.20
N LYS A 15 -9.53 -10.83 4.52
CA LYS A 15 -8.87 -11.72 5.48
C LYS A 15 -9.38 -13.15 5.33
N GLU A 16 -10.70 -13.35 5.30
CA GLU A 16 -11.30 -14.66 5.11
C GLU A 16 -10.90 -15.28 3.77
N THR A 17 -11.01 -14.52 2.69
CA THR A 17 -10.68 -15.00 1.33
C THR A 17 -9.23 -15.43 1.22
N PHE A 18 -8.28 -14.58 1.63
CA PHE A 18 -6.85 -14.91 1.56
C PHE A 18 -6.46 -16.02 2.53
N THR A 19 -7.09 -16.11 3.72
CA THR A 19 -6.89 -17.24 4.63
C THR A 19 -7.35 -18.56 3.98
N ASN A 20 -8.51 -18.56 3.33
CA ASN A 20 -9.05 -19.72 2.64
C ASN A 20 -8.20 -20.14 1.42
N LEU A 21 -7.50 -19.18 0.80
CA LEU A 21 -6.51 -19.44 -0.26
C LEU A 21 -5.15 -19.90 0.28
N GLY A 22 -4.98 -20.05 1.60
CA GLY A 22 -3.75 -20.53 2.23
C GLY A 22 -2.71 -19.47 2.53
N PHE A 23 -3.03 -18.19 2.39
CA PHE A 23 -2.10 -17.11 2.70
C PHE A 23 -1.97 -16.90 4.21
N LYS A 24 -0.76 -16.53 4.64
CA LYS A 24 -0.52 -15.99 5.98
C LYS A 24 -0.93 -14.51 6.01
N VAL A 25 -2.13 -14.23 6.50
CA VAL A 25 -2.69 -12.86 6.48
C VAL A 25 -2.29 -12.05 7.73
N ARG A 26 -1.70 -10.87 7.52
CA ARG A 26 -1.51 -9.81 8.53
C ARG A 26 -2.49 -8.67 8.25
N VAL A 27 -3.15 -8.15 9.28
CA VAL A 27 -4.11 -7.04 9.18
C VAL A 27 -3.63 -5.90 10.05
N GLN A 28 -3.67 -4.68 9.52
CA GLN A 28 -3.26 -3.45 10.19
C GLN A 28 -4.36 -2.41 9.97
N ASP A 29 -4.92 -1.88 11.05
CA ASP A 29 -6.02 -0.93 11.02
C ASP A 29 -5.50 0.48 11.35
N ASP A 30 -6.05 1.50 10.67
CA ASP A 30 -5.89 2.92 11.02
C ASP A 30 -4.43 3.42 11.15
N CYS A 31 -3.52 2.88 10.34
CA CYS A 31 -2.10 3.24 10.34
C CYS A 31 -1.82 4.64 9.79
N THR A 32 -0.96 5.39 10.47
CA THR A 32 -0.33 6.62 9.97
C THR A 32 0.61 6.32 8.81
N ALA A 33 0.98 7.34 8.03
CA ALA A 33 1.87 7.14 6.90
C ALA A 33 3.26 6.62 7.32
N SER A 34 3.75 7.04 8.49
CA SER A 34 5.00 6.50 9.06
C SER A 34 4.86 5.03 9.42
N GLU A 35 3.77 4.63 10.08
CA GLU A 35 3.54 3.23 10.45
C GLU A 35 3.39 2.34 9.22
N ILE A 36 2.70 2.80 8.17
CA ILE A 36 2.62 2.08 6.89
C ILE A 36 4.01 1.85 6.33
N ARG A 37 4.86 2.89 6.29
CA ARG A 37 6.24 2.77 5.81
C ARG A 37 7.02 1.74 6.63
N ASP A 38 6.93 1.81 7.96
CA ASP A 38 7.64 0.89 8.85
C ASP A 38 7.19 -0.56 8.63
N ILE A 39 5.88 -0.80 8.48
CA ILE A 39 5.34 -2.13 8.17
C ILE A 39 5.85 -2.66 6.82
N LEU A 40 5.90 -1.82 5.77
CA LEU A 40 6.41 -2.23 4.47
C LEU A 40 7.92 -2.53 4.52
N LEU A 41 8.68 -1.72 5.27
CA LEU A 41 10.10 -1.96 5.51
C LEU A 41 10.34 -3.22 6.34
N GLU A 42 9.46 -3.61 7.25
CA GLU A 42 9.55 -4.90 7.95
C GLU A 42 9.43 -6.10 7.00
N GLU A 43 8.53 -6.00 6.00
CA GLU A 43 8.23 -7.06 5.01
C GLU A 43 9.30 -7.23 3.92
N MET A 44 10.17 -6.24 3.75
CA MET A 44 11.30 -6.37 2.83
C MET A 44 12.25 -7.50 3.31
N TYR A 45 13.14 -8.01 2.46
CA TYR A 45 14.29 -8.82 2.89
C TYR A 45 15.55 -8.34 2.18
N ILE A 46 16.57 -7.93 2.94
CA ILE A 46 17.88 -7.59 2.41
C ILE A 46 18.90 -8.58 2.98
N ASP A 47 19.54 -9.33 2.09
CA ASP A 47 20.69 -10.17 2.45
C ASP A 47 21.83 -9.24 2.89
N PHE A 48 22.22 -9.33 4.16
CA PHE A 48 23.14 -8.40 4.80
C PHE A 48 24.56 -8.60 4.25
N THR A 49 24.87 -7.96 3.13
CA THR A 49 26.24 -7.67 2.71
C THR A 49 26.31 -6.23 2.19
N MET A 50 26.83 -5.35 3.05
CA MET A 50 27.30 -3.98 2.79
C MET A 50 26.26 -2.89 2.45
N ASN A 51 26.01 -1.99 3.42
CA ASN A 51 25.89 -0.54 3.16
C ASN A 51 26.17 0.26 4.45
N VAL A 52 27.46 0.56 4.68
CA VAL A 52 27.96 1.51 5.71
C VAL A 52 27.93 2.96 5.20
N VAL A 53 27.28 3.25 4.06
CA VAL A 53 27.43 4.55 3.37
C VAL A 53 26.30 5.56 3.68
N THR A 54 25.21 5.15 4.32
CA THR A 54 24.14 6.08 4.72
C THR A 54 23.73 5.73 6.14
N GLY A 55 23.82 6.66 7.09
CA GLY A 55 23.56 6.46 8.53
C GLY A 55 22.14 6.04 8.95
N LEU A 56 21.38 5.37 8.06
CA LEU A 56 20.12 4.68 8.27
C LEU A 56 20.37 3.20 8.61
N THR A 57 21.25 2.96 9.58
CA THR A 57 21.46 1.65 10.19
C THR A 57 20.44 1.48 11.31
N PHE A 58 19.24 0.94 11.05
CA PHE A 58 18.50 0.33 12.18
C PHE A 58 17.65 -0.90 11.91
N LEU A 59 17.05 -1.15 10.75
CA LEU A 59 16.20 -2.34 10.62
C LEU A 59 16.43 -3.02 9.27
N ALA A 60 17.35 -3.98 9.27
CA ALA A 60 17.30 -5.07 8.30
C ALA A 60 15.86 -5.62 8.33
N SER A 61 15.25 -5.62 7.17
CA SER A 61 13.92 -6.12 6.93
C SER A 61 13.92 -7.65 7.12
N LYS A 62 12.86 -8.20 7.71
CA LYS A 62 12.96 -9.45 8.50
C LYS A 62 12.25 -10.65 7.90
N VAL A 63 11.43 -10.45 6.87
CA VAL A 63 10.59 -11.53 6.36
C VAL A 63 11.28 -12.22 5.18
N ASP A 64 11.84 -13.39 5.44
CA ASP A 64 12.32 -14.26 4.38
C ASP A 64 11.14 -14.87 3.62
N HIS A 65 10.93 -14.40 2.38
CA HIS A 65 9.88 -14.90 1.50
C HIS A 65 10.31 -16.14 0.70
N SER A 66 11.48 -16.75 0.95
CA SER A 66 12.04 -17.84 0.14
C SER A 66 11.10 -19.05 0.00
N ASP A 67 10.37 -19.39 1.06
CA ASP A 67 9.41 -20.49 1.08
C ASP A 67 7.98 -20.09 0.66
N PHE A 68 7.76 -18.83 0.26
CA PHE A 68 6.46 -18.34 -0.23
C PHE A 68 6.42 -18.32 -1.76
N ASP A 69 5.26 -18.55 -2.36
CA ASP A 69 5.11 -18.54 -3.83
C ASP A 69 4.83 -17.15 -4.41
N CYS A 70 4.18 -16.28 -3.64
CA CYS A 70 3.83 -14.92 -4.05
C CYS A 70 3.58 -14.00 -2.85
N PHE A 71 3.46 -12.69 -3.11
CA PHE A 71 3.17 -11.67 -2.12
C PHE A 71 1.95 -10.83 -2.53
N PHE A 72 1.08 -10.55 -1.56
CA PHE A 72 -0.06 -9.65 -1.70
C PHE A 72 0.05 -8.51 -0.68
N CYS A 73 -0.22 -7.29 -1.13
CA CYS A 73 -0.38 -6.13 -0.26
C CYS A 73 -1.63 -5.36 -0.66
N VAL A 74 -2.55 -5.19 0.28
CA VAL A 74 -3.86 -4.56 0.03
C VAL A 74 -4.00 -3.30 0.86
N PHE A 75 -4.21 -2.17 0.19
CA PHE A 75 -4.45 -0.88 0.83
C PHE A 75 -5.94 -0.52 0.71
N LEU A 76 -6.55 -0.23 1.85
CA LEU A 76 -7.93 0.26 1.97
C LEU A 76 -7.92 1.66 2.60
N THR A 77 -7.65 2.69 1.81
CA THR A 77 -7.37 4.04 2.34
C THR A 77 -8.04 5.14 1.53
N HIS A 78 -7.85 6.39 1.95
CA HIS A 78 -8.03 7.54 1.08
C HIS A 78 -6.77 7.72 0.22
N GLY A 79 -6.92 8.32 -0.96
CA GLY A 79 -5.78 8.53 -1.84
C GLY A 79 -6.04 9.62 -2.87
N ASP A 80 -5.02 9.84 -3.67
CA ASP A 80 -5.04 10.68 -4.86
C ASP A 80 -4.09 10.08 -5.90
N ASP A 81 -3.90 10.73 -7.04
CA ASP A 81 -3.11 10.18 -8.14
C ASP A 81 -1.68 9.83 -7.70
N GLY A 82 -1.37 8.52 -7.79
CA GLY A 82 -0.07 7.97 -7.41
C GLY A 82 0.25 7.94 -5.91
N ILE A 83 -0.69 8.29 -5.02
CA ILE A 83 -0.45 8.34 -3.57
C ILE A 83 -1.54 7.63 -2.75
N ILE A 84 -1.13 7.21 -1.56
CA ILE A 84 -2.04 6.75 -0.49
C ILE A 84 -1.82 7.60 0.76
N TYR A 85 -2.88 7.87 1.50
CA TYR A 85 -2.81 8.58 2.77
C TYR A 85 -2.70 7.61 3.94
N GLY A 86 -2.02 8.04 5.02
CA GLY A 86 -2.18 7.43 6.33
C GLY A 86 -3.46 7.92 7.03
N SER A 87 -3.76 7.39 8.20
CA SER A 87 -4.84 7.87 9.06
C SER A 87 -4.63 9.30 9.55
N ASP A 88 -3.38 9.77 9.56
CA ASP A 88 -2.93 11.13 9.78
C ASP A 88 -3.01 12.03 8.53
N GLY A 89 -3.53 11.50 7.42
CA GLY A 89 -3.65 12.17 6.14
C GLY A 89 -4.52 13.43 6.17
N ASP A 90 -3.99 14.50 5.60
CA ASP A 90 -4.71 15.76 5.37
C ASP A 90 -4.75 16.04 3.85
N PRO A 91 -5.93 16.12 3.20
CA PRO A 91 -6.02 16.38 1.77
C PRO A 91 -5.37 17.72 1.34
N GLU A 92 -5.30 18.70 2.24
CA GLU A 92 -4.66 19.99 1.95
C GLU A 92 -3.13 19.90 1.99
N SER A 93 -2.59 18.94 2.74
CA SER A 93 -1.13 18.79 2.93
C SER A 93 -0.39 18.38 1.65
N PHE A 94 -1.09 17.80 0.67
CA PHE A 94 -0.52 17.45 -0.64
C PHE A 94 -0.45 18.64 -1.61
N LYS A 95 -1.30 19.67 -1.43
CA LYS A 95 -1.40 20.80 -2.37
C LYS A 95 -0.18 21.73 -2.25
N GLY A 96 0.73 21.65 -3.22
CA GLY A 96 1.88 22.57 -3.35
C GLY A 96 3.14 22.15 -2.58
N ASN A 97 3.14 20.99 -1.91
CA ASN A 97 4.21 20.57 -1.00
C ASN A 97 5.01 19.37 -1.56
N GLY A 98 5.49 19.49 -2.80
CA GLY A 98 6.30 18.46 -3.46
C GLY A 98 7.66 18.17 -2.80
N ASN A 99 8.07 18.97 -1.81
CA ASN A 99 9.40 18.97 -1.19
C ASN A 99 9.40 18.75 0.34
N VAL A 100 8.34 18.20 0.92
CA VAL A 100 8.38 17.80 2.35
C VAL A 100 9.39 16.67 2.51
N HIS A 101 10.34 16.83 3.44
CA HIS A 101 11.30 15.79 3.81
C HIS A 101 10.55 14.47 4.09
N SER A 102 11.03 13.37 3.50
CA SER A 102 10.30 12.09 3.38
C SER A 102 9.66 11.59 4.69
N THR A 103 10.28 11.91 5.83
CA THR A 103 9.91 11.45 7.17
C THR A 103 8.68 12.12 7.79
N ASN A 104 8.26 13.31 7.32
CA ASN A 104 7.14 14.06 7.91
C ASN A 104 5.89 14.09 7.01
N ARG A 105 5.85 13.28 5.96
CA ARG A 105 4.68 13.17 5.09
C ARG A 105 3.60 12.31 5.73
N THR A 106 2.36 12.73 5.60
CA THR A 106 1.14 11.98 5.99
C THR A 106 0.57 11.17 4.82
N TRP A 107 1.39 10.97 3.77
CA TRP A 107 1.09 10.18 2.57
C TRP A 107 2.35 9.44 2.06
N LEU A 108 2.12 8.37 1.31
CA LEU A 108 3.15 7.59 0.62
C LEU A 108 2.92 7.62 -0.89
N ARG A 109 3.99 7.75 -1.66
CA ARG A 109 3.95 7.54 -3.12
C ARG A 109 3.99 6.06 -3.42
N LEU A 110 3.08 5.59 -4.27
CA LEU A 110 3.01 4.18 -4.62
C LEU A 110 4.32 3.67 -5.25
N ASN A 111 4.90 4.41 -6.20
CA ASN A 111 6.15 4.00 -6.84
C ASN A 111 7.33 4.03 -5.85
N ASP A 112 7.58 5.19 -5.26
CA ASP A 112 8.83 5.44 -4.51
C ASP A 112 8.82 4.84 -3.09
N ASP A 113 7.67 4.88 -2.40
CA ASP A 113 7.56 4.50 -0.99
C ASP A 113 6.96 3.10 -0.79
N VAL A 114 6.29 2.52 -1.80
CA VAL A 114 5.62 1.21 -1.68
C VAL A 114 6.23 0.17 -2.62
N PHE A 115 6.14 0.36 -3.94
CA PHE A 115 6.56 -0.65 -4.91
C PHE A 115 8.07 -0.84 -4.96
N ASP A 116 8.83 0.25 -4.81
CA ASP A 116 10.29 0.20 -4.84
C ASP A 116 10.86 -0.70 -3.75
N ILE A 117 10.22 -0.79 -2.58
CA ILE A 117 10.61 -1.69 -1.48
C ILE A 117 10.64 -3.15 -1.91
N PHE A 118 9.72 -3.57 -2.78
CA PHE A 118 9.57 -4.97 -3.21
C PHE A 118 10.22 -5.26 -4.57
N ARG A 119 10.99 -4.31 -5.14
CA ARG A 119 11.82 -4.59 -6.33
C ARG A 119 12.92 -5.60 -5.98
N GLY A 120 13.35 -6.39 -6.96
CA GLY A 120 14.28 -7.51 -6.72
C GLY A 120 15.62 -7.12 -6.11
N ASN A 121 16.09 -5.89 -6.33
CA ASN A 121 17.29 -5.35 -5.70
C ASN A 121 17.10 -4.95 -4.22
N ASN A 122 15.85 -4.77 -3.78
CA ASN A 122 15.49 -4.37 -2.42
C ASN A 122 14.87 -5.52 -1.62
N CYS A 123 14.19 -6.47 -2.29
CA CYS A 123 13.67 -7.70 -1.67
C CYS A 123 14.07 -8.92 -2.51
N SER A 124 15.24 -9.50 -2.21
CA SER A 124 15.84 -10.57 -3.01
C SER A 124 15.06 -11.88 -2.96
N THR A 125 14.39 -12.16 -1.85
CA THR A 125 13.59 -13.38 -1.64
C THR A 125 12.27 -13.40 -2.42
N LEU A 126 11.88 -12.26 -3.00
CA LEU A 126 10.75 -12.09 -3.92
C LEU A 126 11.16 -12.01 -5.41
N ILE A 127 12.44 -12.21 -5.74
CA ILE A 127 12.89 -12.30 -7.14
C ILE A 127 12.21 -13.50 -7.81
N GLY A 128 11.66 -13.28 -9.01
CA GLY A 128 10.94 -14.31 -9.77
C GLY A 128 9.53 -14.63 -9.26
N LYS A 129 9.11 -14.05 -8.14
CA LYS A 129 7.79 -14.29 -7.52
C LYS A 129 6.79 -13.18 -7.84
N PRO A 130 5.50 -13.49 -8.10
CA PRO A 130 4.46 -12.48 -8.29
C PRO A 130 4.30 -11.58 -7.05
N LYS A 131 4.19 -10.28 -7.29
CA LYS A 131 3.97 -9.23 -6.28
C LYS A 131 2.71 -8.47 -6.67
N ILE A 132 1.62 -8.67 -5.94
CA ILE A 132 0.30 -8.18 -6.30
C ILE A 132 -0.13 -7.12 -5.30
N PHE A 133 -0.40 -5.92 -5.80
CA PHE A 133 -0.88 -4.80 -5.01
C PHE A 133 -2.33 -4.51 -5.38
N ILE A 134 -3.21 -4.49 -4.38
CA ILE A 134 -4.61 -4.11 -4.56
C ILE A 134 -4.80 -2.79 -3.82
N ILE A 135 -5.13 -1.73 -4.56
CA ILE A 135 -5.24 -0.38 -4.02
C ILE A 135 -6.68 0.05 -4.18
N GLN A 136 -7.43 0.01 -3.08
CA GLN A 136 -8.75 0.57 -3.01
C GLN A 136 -8.62 1.93 -2.31
N VAL A 137 -8.74 3.00 -3.10
CA VAL A 137 -8.67 4.37 -2.63
C VAL A 137 -9.98 5.11 -2.85
N SER A 138 -10.39 5.91 -1.87
CA SER A 138 -11.40 6.94 -2.05
C SER A 138 -10.70 8.25 -2.41
N TRP A 139 -10.98 8.77 -3.62
CA TRP A 139 -10.40 10.02 -4.11
C TRP A 139 -10.94 11.18 -3.28
N CYS A 140 -10.03 11.97 -2.71
CA CYS A 140 -10.41 13.15 -1.92
C CYS A 140 -10.84 14.35 -2.81
N HIS A 141 -10.64 14.27 -4.13
CA HIS A 141 -11.14 15.25 -5.09
C HIS A 141 -12.48 14.82 -5.69
N TYR A 142 -13.49 15.69 -5.56
CA TYR A 142 -14.90 15.47 -5.88
C TYR A 142 -15.24 15.45 -7.39
N GLU A 143 -14.34 15.01 -8.26
CA GLU A 143 -14.72 14.71 -9.64
C GLU A 143 -15.44 13.36 -9.63
N LEU A 144 -16.76 13.41 -9.46
CA LEU A 144 -17.61 12.26 -9.72
C LEU A 144 -17.54 11.96 -11.21
N ASP A 145 -17.24 10.70 -11.55
CA ASP A 145 -17.41 10.22 -12.91
C ASP A 145 -18.86 10.48 -13.35
N GLU A 146 -19.04 11.05 -14.55
CA GLU A 146 -20.36 11.27 -15.10
C GLU A 146 -21.08 9.93 -15.25
N ALA A 147 -22.31 9.85 -14.75
CA ALA A 147 -23.13 8.65 -14.87
C ALA A 147 -23.41 8.34 -16.35
N VAL A 148 -23.02 7.16 -16.81
CA VAL A 148 -23.40 6.66 -18.14
C VAL A 148 -24.77 6.00 -18.03
N TYR A 149 -25.77 6.59 -18.68
CA TYR A 149 -27.10 6.00 -18.77
C TYR A 149 -27.13 4.94 -19.87
N LEU A 150 -27.39 3.68 -19.49
CA LEU A 150 -27.62 2.58 -20.42
C LEU A 150 -29.13 2.36 -20.56
N THR A 151 -29.61 2.31 -21.81
CA THR A 151 -30.96 1.84 -22.14
C THR A 151 -30.87 0.43 -22.70
N THR A 152 -31.87 -0.41 -22.44
CA THR A 152 -31.95 -1.75 -23.03
C THR A 152 -32.46 -1.62 -24.47
N ASP A 153 -31.70 -2.11 -25.44
CA ASP A 153 -32.21 -2.28 -26.80
C ASP A 153 -33.25 -3.41 -26.82
N PHE A 154 -34.53 -3.06 -26.79
CA PHE A 154 -35.58 -3.96 -27.25
C PHE A 154 -35.52 -3.99 -28.78
N GLN A 155 -34.89 -5.01 -29.34
CA GLN A 155 -35.16 -5.42 -30.72
C GLN A 155 -36.02 -6.69 -30.67
N LEU A 156 -37.28 -6.53 -31.10
CA LEU A 156 -38.22 -7.63 -31.38
C LEU A 156 -37.78 -8.41 -32.62
#